data_AF-W5WCW4-F1
#
_entry.id   AF-W5WCW4-F1
#
_cell.length_a   1.000
_cell.length_b   1.000
_cell.length_c   1.000
_cell.angle_alpha   90.00
_cell.angle_beta   90.00
_cell.angle_gamma   90.00
#
_symmetry.space_group_name_H-M   'P 1'
#
loop_
_entity.id
_entity.type
_entity.pdbx_description
1 polymer ?
#
loop_
_entity_poly.entity_id
_entity_poly.type
_entity_poly.pdbx_seq_one_letter_code
_entity_poly.pdbx_strand_id
1 'polypeptide(L)'
;MRNPRRAVLLICASLAVLTAGCGSELGPAQRPAVKVGAELPDLQVKLRALQADQCQSVTAETVYPECDRFVTEVVNLSAAIKAATEKSTRATDIATAVDKLASAGGDYQRGQCGAKGASPDTQVCARDLGTVRDQLIVLSSAMEQVAGH
;
A
#
# COMPACT_ATOMS: atom_id res chain seq x y z
N MET A 1 -38.30 8.54 -44.80
CA MET A 1 -38.18 10.00 -45.07
C MET A 1 -37.06 10.52 -44.16
N ARG A 2 -35.78 10.52 -44.56
CA ARG A 2 -35.00 11.52 -45.33
C ARG A 2 -34.62 12.78 -44.49
N ASN A 3 -33.36 12.79 -44.02
CA ASN A 3 -32.62 13.87 -43.33
C ASN A 3 -32.63 15.23 -44.06
N PRO A 4 -32.33 16.31 -43.31
CA PRO A 4 -31.25 17.24 -43.68
C PRO A 4 -30.32 17.51 -42.47
N ARG A 5 -29.01 17.20 -42.49
CA ARG A 5 -27.89 17.92 -43.15
C ARG A 5 -27.66 19.37 -42.68
N ARG A 6 -26.52 19.54 -41.98
CA ARG A 6 -25.43 20.52 -42.20
C ARG A 6 -25.44 21.87 -41.47
N ALA A 7 -24.20 22.27 -41.14
CA ALA A 7 -23.68 23.58 -40.72
C ALA A 7 -24.01 23.95 -39.26
N VAL A 8 -23.05 24.17 -38.37
CA VAL A 8 -22.10 25.29 -38.44
C VAL A 8 -20.69 24.88 -38.01
N LEU A 9 -19.74 25.22 -38.88
CA LEU A 9 -18.29 25.18 -38.74
C LEU A 9 -17.82 26.62 -38.44
N LEU A 10 -16.68 26.74 -37.73
CA LEU A 10 -15.73 27.88 -37.71
C LEU A 10 -16.03 29.10 -36.82
N ILE A 11 -15.20 29.32 -35.78
CA ILE A 11 -14.41 30.55 -35.47
C ILE A 11 -13.23 30.10 -34.57
N CYS A 12 -12.03 29.73 -35.07
CA CYS A 12 -10.82 30.57 -35.30
C CYS A 12 -10.53 31.59 -34.18
N ALA A 13 -9.56 31.37 -33.29
CA ALA A 13 -8.12 31.64 -33.48
C ALA A 13 -7.67 32.93 -32.76
N SER A 14 -6.76 32.77 -31.80
CA SER A 14 -5.74 33.79 -31.50
C SER A 14 -4.57 33.15 -30.73
N LEU A 15 -3.52 32.81 -31.50
CA LEU A 15 -2.14 32.64 -31.06
C LEU A 15 -1.52 34.01 -30.76
N ALA A 16 -0.74 34.11 -29.67
CA ALA A 16 0.43 35.00 -29.46
C ALA A 16 0.82 34.91 -27.95
N VAL A 17 2.06 34.84 -27.46
CA VAL A 17 3.40 35.08 -28.02
C VAL A 17 4.46 34.62 -26.98
N LEU A 18 5.50 33.95 -27.48
CA LEU A 18 6.94 33.94 -27.13
C LEU A 18 7.43 33.92 -25.66
N THR A 19 8.18 32.86 -25.32
CA THR A 19 9.58 33.03 -24.85
C THR A 19 10.48 31.99 -25.51
N ALA A 20 11.24 32.43 -26.52
CA ALA A 20 12.44 31.76 -26.97
C ALA A 20 13.48 31.84 -25.85
N GLY A 21 13.94 30.67 -25.38
CA GLY A 21 15.20 30.51 -24.67
C GLY A 21 16.15 29.73 -25.57
N CYS A 22 17.08 30.44 -26.21
CA CYS A 22 18.27 29.88 -26.82
C CYS A 22 19.23 29.44 -25.71
N GLY A 23 19.66 28.17 -25.76
CA GLY A 23 20.75 27.64 -24.95
C GLY A 23 21.21 26.33 -25.58
N SER A 24 22.26 26.42 -26.41
CA SER A 24 23.09 25.26 -26.74
C SER A 24 23.79 24.76 -25.46
N GLU A 25 24.20 23.49 -25.45
CA GLU A 25 25.20 22.85 -24.57
C GLU A 25 24.74 21.92 -23.41
N LEU A 26 25.37 20.73 -23.41
CA LEU A 26 25.60 19.76 -22.32
C LEU A 26 24.71 18.50 -22.20
N GLY A 27 25.12 17.47 -22.96
CA GLY A 27 25.16 16.06 -22.53
C GLY A 27 23.83 15.31 -22.42
N PRO A 28 23.85 13.95 -22.47
CA PRO A 28 22.70 13.18 -22.05
C PRO A 28 22.48 13.47 -20.57
N ALA A 29 21.53 14.35 -20.27
CA ALA A 29 21.00 14.51 -18.92
C ALA A 29 20.62 13.11 -18.45
N GLN A 30 21.35 12.60 -17.45
CA GLN A 30 20.98 11.41 -16.72
C GLN A 30 19.57 11.67 -16.21
N ARG A 31 18.59 11.03 -16.85
CA ARG A 31 17.22 11.01 -16.32
C ARG A 31 17.36 10.59 -14.85
N PRO A 32 16.77 11.33 -13.90
CA PRO A 32 16.75 10.87 -12.52
C PRO A 32 16.31 9.41 -12.54
N ALA A 33 17.13 8.53 -11.96
CA ALA A 33 16.76 7.14 -11.83
C ALA A 33 15.37 7.13 -11.20
N VAL A 34 14.37 6.66 -11.94
CA VAL A 34 13.04 6.42 -11.40
C VAL A 34 13.28 5.44 -10.26
N LYS A 35 13.17 5.91 -9.02
CA LYS A 35 13.13 5.01 -7.86
C LYS A 35 11.90 4.14 -8.07
N VAL A 36 12.11 2.92 -8.55
CA VAL A 36 11.05 1.92 -8.66
C VAL A 36 10.86 1.37 -7.26
N GLY A 37 10.04 2.06 -6.46
CA GLY A 37 9.71 1.72 -5.08
C GLY A 37 8.80 2.80 -4.49
N ALA A 38 7.83 2.40 -3.65
CA ALA A 38 7.05 3.37 -2.89
C ALA A 38 7.96 4.03 -1.86
N GLU A 39 7.93 5.36 -1.75
CA GLU A 39 8.73 6.07 -0.75
C GLU A 39 8.14 5.84 0.66
N LEU A 40 8.99 5.95 1.69
CA LEU A 40 8.60 5.69 3.07
C LEU A 40 7.34 6.47 3.53
N PRO A 41 7.13 7.75 3.16
CA PRO A 41 5.90 8.48 3.50
C PRO A 41 4.62 7.85 2.92
N ASP A 42 4.67 7.33 1.68
CA ASP A 42 3.53 6.67 1.05
C ASP A 42 3.18 5.36 1.76
N LEU A 43 4.21 4.62 2.20
CA LEU A 43 4.04 3.41 2.99
C LEU A 43 3.41 3.70 4.35
N GLN A 44 3.76 4.82 4.99
CA GLN A 44 3.11 5.25 6.23
C GLN A 44 1.64 5.62 6.04
N VAL A 45 1.27 6.26 4.91
CA VAL A 45 -0.13 6.53 4.58
C VAL A 45 -0.91 5.23 4.44
N LYS A 46 -0.36 4.24 3.71
CA LYS A 46 -0.99 2.92 3.56
C LYS A 46 -1.12 2.19 4.90
N LEU A 47 -0.11 2.27 5.75
CA LEU A 47 -0.14 1.66 7.08
C LEU A 47 -1.29 2.23 7.93
N ARG A 48 -1.43 3.57 7.95
CA ARG A 48 -2.55 4.22 8.65
C ARG A 48 -3.92 3.83 8.08
N ALA A 49 -4.01 3.66 6.76
CA ALA A 49 -5.25 3.20 6.13
C ALA A 49 -5.63 1.78 6.59
N LEU A 50 -4.67 0.86 6.66
CA LEU A 50 -4.89 -0.50 7.17
C LEU A 50 -5.23 -0.51 8.67
N GLN A 51 -4.60 0.36 9.48
CA GLN A 51 -4.95 0.49 10.90
C GLN A 51 -6.38 1.01 11.12
N ALA A 52 -6.94 1.74 10.17
CA ALA A 52 -8.32 2.21 10.20
C ALA A 52 -9.33 1.19 9.65
N ASP A 53 -8.87 0.06 9.11
CA ASP A 53 -9.74 -0.97 8.57
C ASP A 53 -10.61 -1.63 9.66
N GLN A 54 -11.82 -2.05 9.31
CA GLN A 54 -12.71 -2.77 10.24
C GLN A 54 -12.05 -4.03 10.80
N CYS A 55 -11.22 -4.68 9.99
CA CYS A 55 -10.47 -5.86 10.35
C CYS A 55 -9.37 -5.60 11.39
N GLN A 56 -9.10 -4.35 11.75
CA GLN A 56 -8.23 -3.98 12.87
C GLN A 56 -9.00 -3.79 14.19
N SER A 57 -10.25 -3.35 14.14
CA SER A 57 -10.97 -2.80 15.31
C SER A 57 -12.21 -3.60 15.74
N VAL A 58 -12.90 -4.24 14.81
CA VAL A 58 -14.09 -5.06 15.11
C VAL A 58 -13.68 -6.35 15.81
N THR A 59 -14.52 -6.88 16.70
CA THR A 59 -14.33 -8.17 17.37
C THR A 59 -13.88 -9.26 16.40
N ALA A 60 -12.76 -9.93 16.70
CA ALA A 60 -12.10 -10.82 15.75
C ALA A 60 -12.99 -12.01 15.37
N GLU A 61 -13.71 -12.58 16.34
CA GLU A 61 -14.62 -13.72 16.17
C GLU A 61 -15.76 -13.43 15.18
N THR A 62 -16.13 -12.17 14.99
CA THR A 62 -17.23 -11.78 14.10
C THR A 62 -16.74 -11.35 12.72
N VAL A 63 -15.59 -10.68 12.64
CA VAL A 63 -15.12 -10.07 11.39
C VAL A 63 -14.12 -10.94 10.63
N TYR A 64 -13.51 -11.95 11.28
CA TYR A 64 -12.46 -12.74 10.63
C TYR A 64 -12.80 -13.29 9.24
N PRO A 65 -14.04 -13.72 8.90
CA PRO A 65 -14.32 -14.28 7.58
C PRO A 65 -14.15 -13.28 6.42
N GLU A 66 -14.19 -11.98 6.72
CA GLU A 66 -14.12 -10.90 5.73
C GLU A 66 -12.70 -10.34 5.55
N CYS A 67 -11.75 -10.77 6.38
CA CYS A 67 -10.44 -10.13 6.52
C CYS A 67 -9.33 -10.67 5.61
N ASP A 68 -9.64 -11.56 4.67
CA ASP A 68 -8.66 -12.15 3.74
C ASP A 68 -7.84 -11.09 2.99
N ARG A 69 -8.55 -10.09 2.45
CA ARG A 69 -7.95 -8.97 1.73
C ARG A 69 -7.05 -8.15 2.66
N PHE A 70 -7.55 -7.81 3.85
CA PHE A 70 -6.81 -7.04 4.84
C PHE A 70 -5.50 -7.74 5.21
N VAL A 71 -5.54 -9.04 5.55
CA VAL A 71 -4.35 -9.82 5.91
C VAL A 71 -3.34 -9.83 4.76
N THR A 72 -3.80 -10.02 3.54
CA THR A 72 -2.95 -9.99 2.33
C THR A 72 -2.30 -8.62 2.11
N GLU A 73 -3.06 -7.54 2.23
CA GLU A 73 -2.55 -6.17 2.10
C GLU A 73 -1.53 -5.83 3.19
N VAL A 74 -1.78 -6.26 4.42
CA VAL A 74 -0.87 -6.12 5.57
C VAL A 74 0.46 -6.84 5.31
N VAL A 75 0.43 -8.11 4.87
CA VAL A 75 1.65 -8.87 4.54
C VAL A 75 2.42 -8.20 3.41
N ASN A 76 1.75 -7.82 2.32
CA ASN A 76 2.40 -7.16 1.19
C ASN A 76 3.01 -5.81 1.54
N LEU A 77 2.29 -5.00 2.33
CA LEU A 77 2.79 -3.72 2.81
C LEU A 77 4.03 -3.91 3.71
N SER A 78 4.00 -4.90 4.60
CA SER A 78 5.11 -5.18 5.51
C SER A 78 6.40 -5.53 4.76
N ALA A 79 6.31 -6.31 3.68
CA ALA A 79 7.45 -6.62 2.81
C ALA A 79 8.00 -5.36 2.12
N ALA A 80 7.13 -4.47 1.66
CA ALA A 80 7.55 -3.18 1.08
C ALA A 80 8.24 -2.28 2.11
N ILE A 81 7.74 -2.24 3.35
CA ILE A 81 8.36 -1.50 4.46
C ILE A 81 9.75 -2.06 4.78
N LYS A 82 9.90 -3.39 4.83
CA LYS A 82 11.21 -4.05 5.03
C LYS A 82 12.23 -3.59 3.99
N ALA A 83 11.85 -3.58 2.72
CA ALA A 83 12.73 -3.13 1.63
C ALA A 83 13.07 -1.64 1.74
N ALA A 84 12.07 -0.79 2.02
CA ALA A 84 12.27 0.66 2.13
C ALA A 84 13.12 1.08 3.34
N THR A 85 13.25 0.21 4.35
CA THR A 85 13.95 0.49 5.61
C THR A 85 15.23 -0.34 5.80
N GLU A 86 15.69 -1.02 4.75
CA GLU A 86 16.86 -1.93 4.81
C GLU A 86 18.15 -1.24 5.32
N LYS A 87 18.28 0.07 5.11
CA LYS A 87 19.45 0.88 5.52
C LYS A 87 19.24 1.64 6.83
N SER A 88 18.08 1.47 7.47
CA SER A 88 17.79 2.10 8.76
C SER A 88 18.59 1.41 9.88
N THR A 89 18.92 2.18 10.93
CA THR A 89 19.45 1.63 12.20
C THR A 89 18.49 0.64 12.87
N ARG A 90 17.20 0.65 12.47
CA ARG A 90 16.15 -0.25 12.98
C ARG A 90 15.79 -1.41 12.03
N ALA A 91 16.57 -1.64 10.97
CA ALA A 91 16.26 -2.64 9.96
C ALA A 91 16.00 -4.05 10.54
N THR A 92 16.75 -4.46 11.57
CA THR A 92 16.57 -5.76 12.25
C THR A 92 15.23 -5.87 12.98
N ASP A 93 14.81 -4.81 13.67
CA ASP A 93 13.54 -4.79 14.41
C ASP A 93 12.36 -4.84 13.44
N ILE A 94 12.46 -4.10 12.33
CA ILE A 94 11.46 -4.09 11.27
C ILE A 94 11.39 -5.46 10.60
N ALA A 95 12.53 -6.05 10.25
CA ALA A 95 12.58 -7.39 9.68
C ALA A 95 11.92 -8.42 10.60
N THR A 96 12.17 -8.35 11.91
CA THR A 96 11.55 -9.22 12.90
C THR A 96 10.03 -9.05 12.96
N ALA A 97 9.53 -7.81 12.95
CA ALA A 97 8.10 -7.54 12.93
C ALA A 97 7.43 -8.07 11.65
N VAL A 98 8.09 -7.86 10.50
CA VAL A 98 7.62 -8.32 9.19
C VAL A 98 7.57 -9.85 9.12
N ASP A 99 8.58 -10.54 9.65
CA ASP A 99 8.62 -12.01 9.62
C ASP A 99 7.52 -12.61 10.52
N LYS A 100 7.25 -12.01 11.68
CA LYS A 100 6.11 -12.40 12.54
C LYS A 100 4.77 -12.17 11.86
N LEU A 101 4.62 -11.04 11.17
CA LEU A 101 3.41 -10.68 10.45
C LEU A 101 3.16 -11.61 9.26
N ALA A 102 4.21 -11.97 8.52
CA ALA A 102 4.14 -12.97 7.46
C ALA A 102 3.77 -14.36 7.99
N SER A 103 4.31 -14.76 9.15
CA SER A 103 3.92 -16.02 9.80
C SER A 103 2.44 -16.01 10.17
N ALA A 104 1.97 -14.96 10.86
CA ALA A 104 0.59 -14.83 11.29
C ALA A 104 -0.40 -14.79 10.11
N GLY A 105 -0.06 -14.06 9.05
CA GLY A 105 -0.84 -14.09 7.81
C GLY A 105 -0.87 -15.47 7.18
N GLY A 106 0.25 -16.20 7.20
CA GLY A 106 0.33 -17.58 6.75
C GLY A 106 -0.52 -18.54 7.59
N ASP A 107 -0.55 -18.38 8.92
CA ASP A 107 -1.42 -19.15 9.82
C ASP A 107 -2.89 -18.91 9.50
N TYR A 108 -3.30 -17.65 9.38
CA TYR A 108 -4.66 -17.27 9.01
C TYR A 108 -5.09 -17.88 7.65
N GLN A 109 -4.21 -17.86 6.65
CA GLN A 109 -4.46 -18.46 5.33
C GLN A 109 -4.55 -19.98 5.40
N ARG A 110 -3.63 -20.64 6.13
CA ARG A 110 -3.66 -22.09 6.34
C ARG A 110 -4.93 -22.55 7.07
N GLY A 111 -5.40 -21.74 8.02
CA GLY A 111 -6.66 -21.94 8.72
C GLY A 111 -7.89 -21.70 7.86
N GLN A 112 -7.74 -21.27 6.60
CA GLN A 112 -8.84 -20.95 5.67
C GLN A 112 -9.79 -19.89 6.22
N CYS A 113 -9.26 -18.99 7.06
CA CYS A 113 -10.07 -18.10 7.88
C CYS A 113 -10.90 -17.09 7.08
N GLY A 114 -10.39 -16.63 5.94
CA GLY A 114 -11.13 -15.76 5.02
C GLY A 114 -11.57 -16.45 3.72
N ALA A 115 -11.42 -17.78 3.63
CA ALA A 115 -11.72 -18.52 2.41
C ALA A 115 -13.23 -18.67 2.22
N LYS A 116 -13.73 -18.25 1.04
CA LYS A 116 -15.15 -18.35 0.72
C LYS A 116 -15.62 -19.80 0.72
N GLY A 117 -16.67 -20.08 1.48
CA GLY A 117 -17.28 -21.42 1.57
C GLY A 117 -16.53 -22.39 2.48
N ALA A 118 -15.49 -21.96 3.18
CA ALA A 118 -14.87 -22.73 4.24
C ALA A 118 -15.68 -22.64 5.55
N SER A 119 -15.51 -23.62 6.42
CA SER A 119 -16.05 -23.61 7.79
C SER A 119 -14.91 -23.81 8.80
N PRO A 120 -14.03 -22.81 8.96
CA PRO A 120 -12.84 -22.94 9.78
C PRO A 120 -13.17 -22.85 11.28
N ASP A 121 -12.19 -23.20 12.12
CA ASP A 121 -12.32 -23.01 13.56
C ASP A 121 -12.29 -21.52 13.91
N THR A 122 -13.39 -21.04 14.50
CA THR A 122 -13.57 -19.61 14.80
C THR A 122 -12.56 -19.08 15.81
N GLN A 123 -12.17 -19.88 16.81
CA GLN A 123 -11.22 -19.44 17.83
C GLN A 123 -9.80 -19.36 17.27
N VAL A 124 -9.41 -20.33 16.43
CA VAL A 124 -8.15 -20.31 15.69
C VAL A 124 -8.08 -19.05 14.81
N CYS A 125 -9.13 -18.78 14.04
CA CYS A 125 -9.13 -17.65 13.13
C CYS A 125 -9.18 -16.29 13.83
N ALA A 126 -9.93 -16.17 14.92
CA ALA A 126 -9.94 -14.96 15.74
C ALA A 126 -8.55 -14.68 16.34
N ARG A 127 -7.87 -15.72 16.85
CA ARG A 127 -6.51 -15.62 17.40
C ARG A 127 -5.49 -15.22 16.33
N ASP A 128 -5.54 -15.86 15.16
CA ASP A 128 -4.58 -15.61 14.08
C ASP A 128 -4.77 -14.19 13.51
N LEU A 129 -6.02 -13.74 13.34
CA LEU A 129 -6.32 -12.34 13.02
C LEU A 129 -5.83 -11.38 14.11
N GLY A 130 -6.06 -11.70 15.38
CA GLY A 130 -5.53 -10.92 16.51
C GLY A 130 -4.02 -10.75 16.45
N THR A 131 -3.31 -11.82 16.10
CA THR A 131 -1.84 -11.78 15.94
C THR A 131 -1.43 -10.85 14.79
N VAL A 132 -2.13 -10.89 13.65
CA VAL A 132 -1.87 -9.95 12.54
C VAL A 132 -2.06 -8.50 12.98
N ARG A 133 -3.14 -8.20 13.72
CA ARG A 133 -3.44 -6.86 14.24
C ARG A 133 -2.35 -6.33 15.16
N ASP A 134 -1.89 -7.17 16.09
CA ASP A 134 -0.86 -6.81 17.05
C ASP A 134 0.47 -6.53 16.35
N GLN A 135 0.84 -7.36 15.36
CA GLN A 135 2.07 -7.13 14.61
C GLN A 135 1.99 -5.90 13.71
N LEU A 136 0.81 -5.54 13.21
CA LEU A 136 0.61 -4.30 12.47
C LEU A 136 0.87 -3.06 13.35
N ILE A 137 0.43 -3.10 14.62
CA ILE A 137 0.70 -2.04 15.60
C ILE A 137 2.20 -1.94 15.88
N VAL A 138 2.87 -3.08 16.13
CA VAL A 138 4.33 -3.12 16.36
C VAL A 138 5.10 -2.53 15.16
N LEU A 139 4.70 -2.90 13.94
CA LEU A 139 5.32 -2.37 12.72
C LEU A 139 5.13 -0.85 12.60
N SER A 140 3.95 -0.33 12.97
CA SER A 140 3.69 1.12 13.01
C SER A 140 4.60 1.85 13.98
N SER A 141 4.70 1.36 15.22
CA SER A 141 5.61 1.95 16.20
C SER A 141 7.07 1.91 15.73
N ALA A 142 7.48 0.85 15.03
CA ALA A 142 8.83 0.76 14.48
C ALA A 142 9.06 1.79 13.35
N MET A 143 8.09 2.00 12.47
CA MET A 143 8.17 2.98 11.38
C MET A 143 8.22 4.43 11.88
N GLU A 144 7.50 4.75 12.95
CA GLU A 144 7.54 6.08 13.58
C GLU A 144 8.94 6.39 14.12
N GLN A 145 9.61 5.39 14.70
CA GLN A 145 10.98 5.54 15.21
C GLN A 145 12.02 5.74 14.10
N VAL A 146 11.76 5.22 12.88
CA VAL A 146 12.61 5.49 11.71
C VAL A 146 12.45 6.92 11.22
N ALA A 147 11.24 7.49 11.27
CA ALA A 147 10.97 8.83 10.76
C ALA A 147 11.37 9.96 11.72
N GLY A 148 11.59 9.65 13.00
CA GLY A 148 12.08 10.60 14.01
C GLY A 148 13.60 10.80 14.03
N HIS A 149 14.33 10.23 13.07
CA HIS A 149 15.79 10.34 12.88
C HIS A 149 16.10 10.94 11.51
#